data_AF-A0A1C5PQI4-F1
#
_entry.id   AF-A0A1C5PQI4-F1
#
_cell.length_a   1.000
_cell.length_b   1.000
_cell.length_c   1.000
_cell.angle_alpha   90.00
_cell.angle_beta   90.00
_cell.angle_gamma   90.00
#
_symmetry.space_group_name_H-M   'P 1'
#
loop_
_entity.id
_entity.type
_entity.pdbx_description
1 polymer ?
#
loop_
_entity_poly.entity_id
_entity_poly.type
_entity_poly.pdbx_seq_one_letter_code
_entity_poly.pdbx_strand_id
1 'polypeptide(L)'
;MSHPSDTPHSSHVESRSRKALRSYIIQASTLLEIVLSGLVLIGLLLSFIPLLKWMPGLLFDGNDVEIRGFLERALDIVIGVEFIKMLAKHSPGSSLEVLLYAIARHMVVGHESALDNLISVGAIALIFVVRKFFFVPAFGAHLPDGKPAPDLTPNQSGIPAEEFRTRLRQRIHAEALADEEDDDEDETEEV
;
A
#
# COMPACT_ATOMS: atom_id res chain seq x y z
N MET A 1 -62.56 -19.89 4.26
CA MET A 1 -61.91 -18.88 3.39
C MET A 1 -60.45 -19.26 3.25
N SER A 2 -60.08 -19.74 2.06
CA SER A 2 -58.70 -20.02 1.66
C SER A 2 -58.05 -18.73 1.17
N HIS A 3 -56.94 -18.31 1.80
CA HIS A 3 -56.07 -17.26 1.28
C HIS A 3 -54.70 -17.86 0.95
N PRO A 4 -54.09 -17.51 -0.20
CA PRO A 4 -53.04 -18.33 -0.82
C PRO A 4 -51.61 -17.79 -0.62
N SER A 5 -50.68 -18.73 -0.62
CA SER A 5 -49.31 -18.70 -1.18
C SER A 5 -48.34 -17.61 -0.72
N ASP A 6 -47.58 -17.91 0.34
CA ASP A 6 -46.20 -17.43 0.49
C ASP A 6 -45.30 -18.19 -0.50
N THR A 7 -44.62 -17.48 -1.40
CA THR A 7 -43.57 -18.04 -2.25
C THR A 7 -42.21 -17.44 -1.85
N PRO A 8 -41.29 -18.22 -1.25
CA PRO A 8 -39.93 -17.77 -1.00
C PRO A 8 -39.02 -18.34 -2.10
N HIS A 9 -38.88 -17.66 -3.24
CA HIS A 9 -38.00 -18.17 -4.31
C HIS A 9 -37.11 -17.15 -5.03
N SER A 10 -37.18 -15.85 -4.70
CA SER A 10 -36.44 -14.80 -5.42
C SER A 10 -35.09 -14.37 -4.78
N SER A 11 -34.90 -14.54 -3.47
CA SER A 11 -33.70 -14.05 -2.76
C SER A 11 -32.41 -14.82 -3.08
N HIS A 12 -32.54 -16.11 -3.41
CA HIS A 12 -31.37 -16.98 -3.63
C HIS A 12 -30.73 -16.81 -5.01
N VAL A 13 -31.50 -16.40 -6.02
CA VAL A 13 -31.02 -16.18 -7.41
C VAL A 13 -30.25 -14.85 -7.53
N GLU A 14 -30.76 -13.81 -6.87
CA GLU A 14 -30.14 -12.47 -6.90
C GLU A 14 -28.74 -12.48 -6.24
N SER A 15 -28.57 -13.27 -5.17
CA SER A 15 -27.29 -13.41 -4.49
C SER A 15 -26.24 -14.15 -5.34
N ARG A 16 -26.64 -15.14 -6.16
CA ARG A 16 -25.72 -15.86 -7.08
C ARG A 16 -25.29 -14.95 -8.24
N SER A 17 -26.21 -14.16 -8.79
CA SER A 17 -25.90 -13.22 -9.89
C SER A 17 -24.91 -12.12 -9.47
N ARG A 18 -25.11 -11.51 -8.29
CA ARG A 18 -24.17 -10.50 -7.74
C ARG A 18 -22.79 -11.07 -7.46
N LYS A 19 -22.72 -12.30 -6.93
CA LYS A 19 -21.44 -13.00 -6.70
C LYS A 19 -20.70 -13.27 -8.02
N ALA A 20 -21.40 -13.70 -9.07
CA ALA A 20 -20.83 -13.93 -10.39
C ALA A 20 -20.31 -12.63 -11.04
N LEU A 21 -21.09 -11.54 -10.98
CA LEU A 21 -20.67 -10.23 -11.49
C LEU A 21 -19.43 -9.69 -10.74
N ARG A 22 -19.41 -9.79 -9.41
CA ARG A 22 -18.26 -9.38 -8.61
C ARG A 22 -17.00 -10.17 -8.98
N SER A 23 -17.13 -11.49 -9.15
CA SER A 23 -16.02 -12.35 -9.58
C SER A 23 -15.50 -11.96 -10.97
N TYR A 24 -16.40 -11.67 -11.90
CA TYR A 24 -16.03 -11.25 -13.26
C TYR A 24 -15.30 -9.91 -13.27
N ILE A 25 -15.79 -8.92 -12.50
CA ILE A 25 -15.16 -7.60 -12.37
C ILE A 25 -13.75 -7.72 -11.78
N ILE A 26 -13.58 -8.51 -10.72
CA ILE A 26 -12.27 -8.74 -10.10
C ILE A 26 -11.30 -9.36 -11.11
N GLN A 27 -11.74 -10.39 -11.85
CA GLN A 27 -10.90 -11.06 -12.83
C GLN A 27 -10.52 -10.17 -14.01
N ALA A 28 -11.48 -9.39 -14.52
CA ALA A 28 -11.22 -8.40 -15.55
C ALA A 28 -10.24 -7.32 -15.08
N SER A 29 -10.37 -6.85 -13.83
CA SER A 29 -9.44 -5.89 -13.23
C SER A 29 -8.01 -6.43 -13.15
N THR A 30 -7.83 -7.67 -12.70
CA THR A 30 -6.51 -8.31 -12.64
C THR A 30 -5.89 -8.47 -14.02
N LEU A 31 -6.69 -8.82 -15.04
CA LEU A 31 -6.19 -8.90 -16.41
C LEU A 31 -5.74 -7.53 -16.94
N LEU A 32 -6.54 -6.48 -16.69
CA LEU A 32 -6.19 -5.11 -17.06
C LEU A 32 -4.89 -4.66 -16.40
N GLU A 33 -4.69 -4.97 -15.12
CA GLU A 33 -3.46 -4.65 -14.39
C GLU A 33 -2.22 -5.30 -15.01
N ILE A 34 -2.30 -6.60 -15.34
CA ILE A 34 -1.20 -7.34 -15.98
C ILE A 34 -0.87 -6.73 -17.36
N VAL A 35 -1.90 -6.45 -18.16
CA VAL A 35 -1.73 -5.86 -19.50
C VAL A 35 -1.12 -4.46 -19.40
N LEU A 36 -1.65 -3.59 -18.53
CA LEU A 36 -1.14 -2.23 -18.33
C LEU A 36 0.30 -2.25 -17.83
N SER A 37 0.60 -3.07 -16.82
CA SER A 37 1.95 -3.23 -16.30
C SER A 37 2.93 -3.69 -17.37
N GLY A 38 2.54 -4.68 -18.19
CA GLY A 38 3.34 -5.16 -19.32
C GLY A 38 3.60 -4.09 -20.39
N LEU A 39 2.57 -3.32 -20.76
CA LEU A 39 2.71 -2.23 -21.75
C LEU A 39 3.64 -1.13 -21.25
N VAL A 40 3.50 -0.70 -20.00
CA VAL A 40 4.39 0.32 -19.40
C VAL A 40 5.82 -0.21 -19.31
N LEU A 41 6.02 -1.47 -18.91
CA LEU A 41 7.33 -2.09 -18.84
C LEU A 41 8.03 -2.09 -20.22
N ILE A 42 7.32 -2.46 -21.27
CA ILE A 42 7.85 -2.43 -22.65
C ILE A 42 8.21 -0.99 -23.03
N GLY A 43 7.33 -0.02 -22.75
CA GLY A 43 7.59 1.40 -22.99
C GLY A 43 8.86 1.90 -22.29
N LEU A 44 9.06 1.50 -21.03
CA LEU A 44 10.27 1.83 -20.27
C LEU A 44 11.53 1.22 -20.89
N LEU A 45 11.51 -0.06 -21.25
CA LEU A 45 12.64 -0.73 -21.88
C LEU A 45 13.03 -0.05 -23.20
N LEU A 46 12.04 0.31 -24.03
CA LEU A 46 12.27 1.05 -25.26
C LEU A 46 12.81 2.46 -25.00
N SER A 47 12.32 3.15 -23.98
CA SER A 47 12.77 4.50 -23.60
C SER A 47 14.21 4.55 -23.06
N PHE A 48 14.72 3.42 -22.55
CA PHE A 48 16.09 3.32 -22.06
C PHE A 48 17.13 3.42 -23.19
N ILE A 49 16.82 2.90 -24.38
CA ILE A 49 17.71 2.92 -25.54
C ILE A 49 18.12 4.35 -25.97
N PRO A 50 17.19 5.30 -26.22
CA PRO A 50 17.56 6.66 -26.58
C PRO A 50 18.28 7.40 -25.45
N LEU A 51 17.94 7.12 -24.18
CA LEU A 51 18.67 7.69 -23.03
C LEU A 51 20.16 7.33 -23.07
N LEU A 52 20.46 6.04 -23.31
CA LEU A 52 21.84 5.55 -23.36
C LEU A 52 22.61 6.14 -24.54
N LYS A 53 21.95 6.32 -25.69
CA LYS A 53 22.54 6.95 -26.88
C LYS A 53 22.85 8.44 -26.68
N TRP A 54 22.16 9.12 -25.77
CA TRP A 54 22.37 10.54 -25.48
C TRP A 54 23.50 10.81 -24.48
N MET A 55 23.94 9.80 -23.71
CA MET A 55 25.03 9.97 -22.73
C MET A 55 26.35 10.48 -23.34
N PRO A 56 26.83 10.00 -24.49
CA PRO A 56 28.08 10.51 -25.07
C PRO A 56 27.98 11.99 -25.44
N GLY A 57 26.83 12.44 -25.96
CA GLY A 57 26.61 13.87 -26.28
C GLY A 57 26.74 14.75 -25.05
N LEU A 58 26.12 14.35 -23.93
CA LEU A 58 26.23 15.06 -22.65
C LEU A 58 27.67 15.22 -22.14
N LEU A 59 28.51 14.19 -22.35
CA LEU A 59 29.88 14.17 -21.85
C LEU A 59 30.84 15.03 -22.66
N PHE A 60 30.53 15.30 -23.93
CA PHE A 60 31.44 16.00 -24.85
C PHE A 60 30.93 17.37 -25.32
N ASP A 61 29.62 17.61 -25.33
CA ASP A 61 28.99 18.82 -25.90
C ASP A 61 27.83 19.35 -25.04
N GLY A 62 27.84 19.01 -23.75
CA GLY A 62 26.74 19.22 -22.80
C GLY A 62 26.31 20.68 -22.62
N ASN A 63 25.41 21.14 -23.48
CA ASN A 63 24.70 22.40 -23.34
C ASN A 63 23.45 22.24 -22.44
N ASP A 64 22.95 23.35 -21.87
CA ASP A 64 21.82 23.37 -20.93
C ASP A 64 20.57 22.65 -21.46
N VAL A 65 20.34 22.72 -22.78
CA VAL A 65 19.20 22.09 -23.46
C VAL A 65 19.32 20.56 -23.45
N GLU A 66 20.51 20.03 -23.66
CA GLU A 66 20.73 18.57 -23.70
C GLU A 66 20.64 17.97 -22.30
N ILE A 67 21.20 18.66 -21.30
CA ILE A 67 21.14 18.25 -19.89
C ILE A 67 19.68 18.17 -19.43
N ARG A 68 18.84 19.16 -19.79
CA ARG A 68 17.40 19.14 -19.47
C ARG A 68 16.69 17.98 -20.13
N GLY A 69 16.88 17.77 -21.43
CA GLY A 69 16.25 16.67 -22.15
C GLY A 69 16.70 15.29 -21.64
N PHE A 70 17.94 15.17 -21.16
CA PHE A 70 18.42 13.96 -20.49
C PHE A 70 17.75 13.76 -19.12
N LEU A 71 17.71 14.79 -18.28
CA LEU A 71 17.08 14.74 -16.96
C LEU A 71 15.58 14.45 -17.05
N GLU A 72 14.88 15.04 -18.01
CA GLU A 72 13.47 14.75 -18.33
C GLU A 72 13.24 13.26 -18.53
N ARG A 73 13.98 12.66 -19.48
CA ARG A 73 13.83 11.25 -19.82
C ARG A 73 14.26 10.33 -18.69
N ALA A 74 15.32 10.68 -17.97
CA ALA A 74 15.77 9.91 -16.81
C ALA A 74 14.71 9.89 -15.70
N LEU A 75 14.14 11.05 -15.38
CA LEU A 75 13.08 11.17 -14.36
C LEU A 75 11.79 10.48 -14.80
N ASP A 76 11.43 10.56 -16.09
CA ASP A 76 10.29 9.81 -16.65
C ASP A 76 10.45 8.30 -16.47
N ILE A 77 11.66 7.77 -16.68
CA ILE A 77 11.96 6.35 -16.44
C ILE A 77 11.82 5.99 -14.96
N VAL A 78 12.36 6.81 -14.06
CA VAL A 78 12.24 6.60 -12.60
C VAL A 78 10.76 6.57 -12.18
N ILE A 79 9.96 7.54 -12.66
CA ILE A 79 8.52 7.58 -12.39
C ILE A 79 7.83 6.32 -12.92
N GLY A 80 8.13 5.89 -14.15
CA GLY A 80 7.50 4.71 -14.72
C GLY A 80 7.87 3.41 -13.99
N VAL A 81 9.11 3.28 -13.50
CA VAL A 81 9.51 2.12 -12.67
C VAL A 81 8.71 2.08 -11.37
N GLU A 82 8.57 3.22 -10.69
CA GLU A 82 7.75 3.34 -9.48
C GLU A 82 6.27 3.06 -9.77
N PHE A 83 5.77 3.53 -10.91
CA PHE A 83 4.40 3.27 -11.34
C PHE A 83 4.13 1.78 -11.55
N ILE A 84 5.06 1.02 -12.13
CA ILE A 84 4.95 -0.45 -12.25
C ILE A 84 4.91 -1.11 -10.87
N LYS A 85 5.77 -0.69 -9.93
CA LYS A 85 5.74 -1.21 -8.56
C LYS A 85 4.43 -0.89 -7.85
N MET A 86 3.87 0.30 -8.10
CA MET A 86 2.57 0.72 -7.60
C MET A 86 1.45 -0.18 -8.16
N LEU A 87 1.44 -0.42 -9.48
CA LEU A 87 0.47 -1.31 -10.13
C LEU A 87 0.57 -2.74 -9.60
N ALA A 88 1.78 -3.24 -9.33
CA ALA A 88 1.98 -4.63 -8.90
C ALA A 88 1.69 -4.89 -7.42
N LYS A 89 1.85 -3.90 -6.55
CA LYS A 89 1.70 -4.06 -5.08
C LYS A 89 0.50 -3.33 -4.49
N HIS A 90 -0.17 -2.46 -5.25
CA HIS A 90 -1.31 -1.63 -4.80
C HIS A 90 -1.12 -0.98 -3.43
N SER A 91 0.12 -0.62 -3.08
CA SER A 91 0.38 0.02 -1.80
C SER A 91 0.08 1.51 -1.91
N PRO A 92 -0.81 2.06 -1.06
CA PRO A 92 -1.08 3.50 -1.06
C PRO A 92 0.18 4.32 -0.69
N GLY A 93 1.19 3.72 -0.05
CA GLY A 93 2.50 4.35 0.14
C GLY A 93 3.29 4.53 -1.15
N SER A 94 3.21 3.56 -2.07
CA SER A 94 3.89 3.63 -3.38
C SER A 94 3.29 4.73 -4.27
N SER A 95 1.99 4.99 -4.16
CA SER A 95 1.32 6.09 -4.88
C SER A 95 1.82 7.46 -4.46
N LEU A 96 2.16 7.66 -3.17
CA LEU A 96 2.75 8.91 -2.69
C LEU A 96 4.17 9.12 -3.21
N GLU A 97 4.96 8.06 -3.30
CA GLU A 97 6.32 8.12 -3.85
C GLU A 97 6.30 8.53 -5.32
N VAL A 98 5.42 7.92 -6.13
CA VAL A 98 5.22 8.29 -7.54
C VAL A 98 4.80 9.77 -7.67
N LEU A 99 3.86 10.22 -6.84
CA LEU A 99 3.38 11.61 -6.87
C LEU A 99 4.49 12.61 -6.52
N LEU A 100 5.34 12.28 -5.55
CA LEU A 100 6.49 13.09 -5.18
C LEU A 100 7.48 13.21 -6.35
N TYR A 101 7.79 12.11 -7.03
CA TYR A 101 8.66 12.12 -8.20
C TYR A 101 8.08 12.92 -9.36
N ALA A 102 6.77 12.86 -9.59
CA ALA A 102 6.09 13.64 -10.62
C ALA A 102 6.22 15.16 -10.38
N ILE A 103 6.04 15.61 -9.13
CA ILE A 103 6.20 17.02 -8.78
C ILE A 103 7.67 17.43 -8.88
N ALA A 104 8.60 16.60 -8.38
CA ALA A 104 10.03 16.87 -8.46
C ALA A 104 10.51 17.00 -9.92
N ARG A 105 10.03 16.15 -10.82
CA ARG A 105 10.32 16.24 -12.26
C ARG A 105 9.94 17.59 -12.82
N HIS A 106 8.74 18.06 -12.50
CA HIS A 106 8.25 19.35 -12.97
C HIS A 106 9.16 20.50 -12.54
N MET A 107 9.64 20.46 -11.28
CA MET A 107 10.54 21.48 -10.73
C MET A 107 11.96 21.44 -11.32
N VAL A 108 12.54 20.26 -11.52
CA VAL A 108 13.94 20.11 -11.98
C VAL A 108 14.08 20.54 -13.44
N VAL A 109 13.05 20.29 -14.23
CA VAL A 109 13.07 20.49 -15.68
C VAL A 109 12.46 21.84 -16.09
N GLY A 110 11.39 22.26 -15.40
CA GLY A 110 10.60 23.43 -15.75
C GLY A 110 11.36 24.73 -15.50
N HIS A 111 11.34 25.63 -16.48
CA HIS A 111 11.66 27.04 -16.25
C HIS A 111 10.43 27.75 -15.70
N GLU A 112 10.08 27.44 -14.46
CA GLU A 112 8.85 27.96 -13.89
C GLU A 112 9.07 29.28 -13.15
N SER A 113 8.00 30.05 -12.99
CA SER A 113 8.06 31.25 -12.18
C SER A 113 8.38 30.89 -10.72
N ALA A 114 8.86 31.87 -9.95
CA ALA A 114 9.09 31.67 -8.52
C ALA A 114 7.80 31.22 -7.77
N LEU A 115 6.62 31.62 -8.27
CA LEU A 115 5.33 31.23 -7.69
C LEU A 115 4.99 29.77 -7.98
N ASP A 116 5.21 29.28 -9.20
CA ASP A 116 4.93 27.88 -9.57
C ASP A 116 5.82 26.90 -8.78
N ASN A 117 7.09 27.27 -8.60
CA ASN A 117 8.01 26.55 -7.73
C ASN A 117 7.55 26.56 -6.27
N LEU A 118 7.07 27.69 -5.75
CA LEU A 118 6.51 27.78 -4.40
C LEU A 118 5.28 26.88 -4.23
N ILE A 119 4.41 26.80 -5.24
CA ILE A 119 3.24 25.91 -5.25
C ILE A 119 3.69 24.45 -5.25
N SER A 120 4.68 24.09 -6.05
CA SER A 120 5.22 22.73 -6.12
C SER A 120 5.86 22.29 -4.79
N VAL A 121 6.65 23.16 -4.16
CA VAL A 121 7.18 22.93 -2.80
C VAL A 121 6.05 22.80 -1.79
N GLY A 122 5.03 23.67 -1.88
CA GLY A 122 3.82 23.58 -1.06
C GLY A 122 3.07 22.25 -1.24
N ALA A 123 2.97 21.74 -2.47
CA ALA A 123 2.36 20.46 -2.77
C ALA A 123 3.17 19.29 -2.17
N ILE A 124 4.50 19.33 -2.26
CA ILE A 124 5.38 18.34 -1.60
C ILE A 124 5.16 18.37 -0.08
N ALA A 125 5.16 19.55 0.53
CA ALA A 125 4.92 19.71 1.96
C ALA A 125 3.54 19.15 2.36
N LEU A 126 2.51 19.43 1.58
CA LEU A 126 1.16 18.90 1.80
C LEU A 126 1.12 17.37 1.69
N ILE A 127 1.83 16.77 0.74
CA ILE A 127 1.96 15.31 0.61
C ILE A 127 2.58 14.70 1.88
N PHE A 128 3.63 15.33 2.45
CA PHE A 128 4.22 14.88 3.71
C PHE A 128 3.29 15.03 4.90
N VAL A 129 2.48 16.11 4.95
CA VAL A 129 1.44 16.28 5.96
C VAL A 129 0.37 15.19 5.82
N VAL A 130 -0.12 14.94 4.62
CA VAL A 130 -1.08 13.85 4.35
C VAL A 130 -0.49 12.51 4.76
N ARG A 131 0.77 12.23 4.39
CA ARG A 131 1.51 11.04 4.82
C ARG A 131 1.60 10.92 6.34
N LYS A 132 1.81 12.02 7.06
CA LYS A 132 1.96 12.01 8.52
C LYS A 132 0.64 11.82 9.26
N PHE A 133 -0.46 12.40 8.77
CA PHE A 133 -1.71 12.49 9.52
C PHE A 133 -2.84 11.57 9.01
N PHE A 134 -2.85 11.21 7.72
CA PHE A 134 -3.88 10.34 7.14
C PHE A 134 -3.44 8.88 7.01
N PHE A 135 -2.13 8.59 7.07
CA PHE A 135 -1.62 7.23 7.18
C PHE A 135 -1.36 6.88 8.64
N VAL A 136 -2.44 6.67 9.39
CA VAL A 136 -2.39 6.01 10.71
C VAL A 136 -1.87 4.56 10.49
N PRO A 137 -1.06 3.97 11.40
CA PRO A 137 -0.58 2.59 11.33
C PRO A 137 -1.66 1.48 11.34
N ALA A 138 -2.91 1.76 10.95
CA ALA A 138 -4.06 0.89 11.12
C ALA A 138 -4.52 0.17 9.83
N PHE A 139 -3.66 0.01 8.82
CA PHE A 139 -3.82 -1.11 7.88
C PHE A 139 -3.27 -2.38 8.53
N GLY A 140 -3.96 -2.91 9.55
CA GLY A 140 -3.56 -4.18 10.16
C GLY A 140 -3.98 -4.48 11.59
N ALA A 141 -4.88 -3.72 12.23
CA ALA A 141 -5.19 -3.98 13.64
C ALA A 141 -6.24 -5.07 13.90
N HIS A 142 -6.84 -5.70 12.89
CA HIS A 142 -7.76 -6.82 13.10
C HIS A 142 -7.70 -7.82 11.94
N LEU A 143 -7.32 -9.07 12.26
CA LEU A 143 -7.55 -10.23 11.39
C LEU A 143 -9.08 -10.40 11.14
N PRO A 144 -9.49 -11.15 10.10
CA PRO A 144 -10.90 -11.51 9.87
C PRO A 144 -11.63 -12.11 11.09
N ASP A 145 -10.86 -12.64 12.06
CA ASP A 145 -11.32 -13.21 13.33
C ASP A 145 -11.38 -12.21 14.49
N GLY A 146 -11.12 -10.91 14.27
CA GLY A 146 -11.22 -9.89 15.31
C GLY A 146 -10.08 -9.86 16.33
N LYS A 147 -8.90 -10.42 16.01
CA LYS A 147 -7.69 -10.30 16.85
C LYS A 147 -6.68 -9.30 16.27
N PRO A 148 -5.99 -8.49 17.09
CA PRO A 148 -4.90 -7.62 16.64
C PRO A 148 -3.74 -8.40 16.05
N ALA A 149 -3.11 -7.86 15.00
CA ALA A 149 -1.95 -8.47 14.37
C ALA A 149 -0.79 -8.60 15.38
N PRO A 150 -0.13 -9.78 15.46
CA PRO A 150 0.83 -10.10 16.52
C PRO A 150 2.06 -9.17 16.62
N ASP A 151 2.42 -8.48 15.53
CA ASP A 151 3.70 -7.76 15.42
C ASP A 151 3.58 -6.22 15.52
N LEU A 152 2.47 -5.70 16.06
CA LEU A 152 2.37 -4.26 16.34
C LEU A 152 3.01 -3.95 17.69
N THR A 153 4.10 -3.17 17.66
CA THR A 153 4.66 -2.58 18.90
C THR A 153 3.59 -1.73 19.60
N PRO A 154 3.58 -1.62 20.95
CA PRO A 154 2.47 -1.03 21.71
C PRO A 154 2.03 0.36 21.23
N ASN A 155 2.97 1.18 20.77
CA ASN A 155 2.72 2.55 20.29
C ASN A 155 2.04 2.61 18.90
N GLN A 156 1.97 1.49 18.18
CA GLN A 156 1.32 1.34 16.87
C GLN A 156 -0.06 0.69 16.98
N SER A 157 -0.36 0.03 18.10
CA SER A 157 -1.59 -0.75 18.29
C SER A 157 -2.84 0.09 18.54
N GLY A 158 -2.69 1.36 18.93
CA GLY A 158 -3.81 2.24 19.27
C GLY A 158 -4.60 1.83 20.53
N ILE A 159 -4.15 0.80 21.25
CA ILE A 159 -4.79 0.31 22.48
C ILE A 159 -4.44 1.26 23.64
N PRO A 160 -5.43 1.79 24.38
CA PRO A 160 -5.18 2.61 25.56
C PRO A 160 -4.28 1.88 26.56
N ALA A 161 -3.29 2.57 27.13
CA ALA A 161 -2.27 1.98 28.00
C ALA A 161 -2.87 1.20 29.21
N GLU A 162 -4.04 1.62 29.68
CA GLU A 162 -4.81 0.96 30.74
C GLU A 162 -5.24 -0.47 30.37
N GLU A 163 -5.68 -0.68 29.13
CA GLU A 163 -6.14 -1.97 28.61
C GLU A 163 -4.97 -2.95 28.40
N PHE A 164 -3.81 -2.43 27.99
CA PHE A 164 -2.60 -3.23 27.85
C PHE A 164 -2.10 -3.75 29.20
N ARG A 165 -2.13 -2.91 30.24
CA ARG A 165 -1.68 -3.28 31.60
C ARG A 165 -2.57 -4.34 32.24
N THR A 166 -3.88 -4.24 32.03
CA THR A 166 -4.83 -5.24 32.54
C THR A 166 -4.62 -6.60 31.86
N ARG A 167 -4.37 -6.62 30.55
CA ARG A 167 -4.09 -7.86 29.82
C ARG A 167 -2.74 -8.48 30.19
N LEU A 168 -1.71 -7.67 30.45
CA LEU A 168 -0.43 -8.17 30.95
C LEU A 168 -0.58 -8.81 32.32
N ARG A 169 -1.34 -8.19 33.23
CA ARG A 169 -1.68 -8.79 34.53
C ARG A 169 -2.43 -10.11 34.39
N GLN A 170 -3.38 -10.19 33.45
CA GLN A 170 -4.10 -11.44 33.19
C GLN A 170 -3.18 -12.56 32.69
N ARG A 171 -2.19 -12.24 31.83
CA ARG A 171 -1.21 -13.23 31.37
C ARG A 171 -0.28 -13.70 32.48
N ILE A 172 0.25 -12.76 33.26
CA ILE A 172 1.12 -13.09 34.40
C ILE A 172 0.36 -13.97 35.42
N HIS A 173 -0.92 -13.66 35.67
CA HIS A 173 -1.75 -14.47 36.56
C HIS A 173 -2.09 -15.85 35.98
N ALA A 174 -2.29 -15.96 34.66
CA ALA A 174 -2.53 -17.24 34.00
C ALA A 174 -1.27 -18.12 33.96
N GLU A 175 -0.11 -17.52 33.77
CA GLU A 175 1.19 -18.21 33.80
C GLU A 175 1.55 -18.66 35.23
N ALA A 176 1.28 -17.83 36.25
CA ALA A 176 1.44 -18.21 37.65
C ALA A 176 0.52 -19.36 38.08
N LEU A 177 -0.71 -19.41 37.56
CA LEU A 177 -1.63 -20.53 37.84
C LEU A 177 -1.20 -21.82 37.12
N ALA A 178 -0.56 -21.72 35.95
CA ALA A 178 -0.05 -22.89 35.23
C ALA A 178 1.19 -23.48 35.92
N ASP A 179 2.09 -22.64 36.44
CA ASP A 179 3.24 -23.08 37.24
C ASP A 179 2.81 -23.72 38.58
N GLU A 180 1.70 -23.29 39.19
CA GLU A 180 1.18 -23.90 40.43
C GLU A 180 0.48 -25.26 40.18
N GLU A 181 -0.14 -25.47 39.02
CA GLU A 181 -0.76 -26.76 38.66
C GLU A 181 0.28 -27.84 38.32
N ASP A 182 1.45 -27.47 37.81
CA ASP A 182 2.53 -28.41 37.48
C ASP A 182 3.31 -28.92 38.72
N ASP A 183 3.29 -28.19 39.84
CA ASP A 183 3.95 -28.59 41.11
C ASP A 183 3.12 -29.59 41.95
N ASP A 184 1.80 -29.69 41.73
CA ASP A 184 0.89 -30.59 42.48
C ASP A 184 0.78 -32.00 41.86
N GLU A 185 1.28 -32.24 40.64
CA GLU A 185 1.17 -33.54 39.94
C GLU A 185 2.34 -34.52 40.24
N ASP A 186 3.39 -34.10 40.96
CA ASP A 186 4.62 -34.90 41.15
C ASP A 186 4.65 -35.77 42.44
N GLU A 187 3.60 -35.78 43.28
CA GLU A 187 3.58 -36.56 44.55
C GLU A 187 2.83 -37.92 44.50
N THR A 188 2.36 -38.43 43.35
CA THR A 188 1.55 -39.67 43.34
C THR A 188 1.98 -40.80 42.40
N GLU A 189 3.26 -41.17 42.32
CA GLU A 189 3.64 -42.54 41.87
C GLU A 189 4.94 -43.05 42.54
N GLU A 190 4.84 -43.61 43.76
CA GLU A 190 5.80 -44.61 44.22
C GLU A 190 5.14 -45.61 45.20
N VAL A 191 4.62 -46.75 44.69
CA VAL A 191 4.50 -48.04 45.43
C VAL A 191 4.56 -49.23 44.48
#